data_AF-C7R265-F1
#
_entry.id   AF-C7R265-F1
#
_cell.length_a   1.000
_cell.length_b   1.000
_cell.length_c   1.000
_cell.angle_alpha   90.00
_cell.angle_beta   90.00
_cell.angle_gamma   90.00
#
_symmetry.space_group_name_H-M   'P 1'
#
loop_
_entity.id
_entity.type
_entity.pdbx_description
1 polymer ?
#
loop_
_entity_poly.entity_id
_entity_poly.type
_entity_poly.pdbx_seq_one_letter_code
_entity_poly.pdbx_strand_id
1 'polypeptide(L)'
;MRAADLAAHLPRDSVTWMAVHPENAWGVQEHLLATIADTLRWLAWAKSEDGKRNRKRPKPIPRPGDSQDDRGRFSGVEKADLDEVKRLLALPRR
;
A
#
# COMPACT_ATOMS: atom_id res chain seq x y z
N MET A 1 11.78 -20.19 20.77
CA MET A 1 10.81 -19.90 19.71
C MET A 1 10.84 -18.40 19.45
N ARG A 2 11.18 -17.93 18.23
CA ARG A 2 11.29 -16.48 17.96
C ARG A 2 9.91 -15.96 17.56
N ALA A 3 9.57 -14.72 17.92
CA ALA A 3 8.30 -14.10 17.53
C ALA A 3 8.11 -14.04 15.99
N ALA A 4 9.22 -13.98 15.25
CA ALA A 4 9.23 -14.07 13.79
C ALA A 4 8.70 -15.42 13.26
N ASP A 5 8.97 -16.52 13.95
CA ASP A 5 8.50 -17.86 13.55
C ASP A 5 6.97 -17.96 13.70
N LEU A 6 6.41 -17.33 14.73
CA LEU A 6 4.96 -17.20 14.90
C LEU A 6 4.39 -16.39 13.74
N ALA A 7 4.88 -15.16 13.50
CA ALA A 7 4.39 -14.29 12.44
C ALA A 7 4.35 -14.98 11.06
N ALA A 8 5.36 -15.78 10.72
CA ALA A 8 5.42 -16.53 9.46
C ALA A 8 4.27 -17.54 9.27
N HIS A 9 3.67 -18.04 10.34
CA HIS A 9 2.59 -19.03 10.31
C HIS A 9 1.20 -18.43 10.57
N LEU A 10 1.08 -17.11 10.69
CA LEU A 10 -0.23 -16.48 10.90
C LEU A 10 -1.06 -16.51 9.61
N PRO A 11 -2.39 -16.71 9.72
CA PRO A 11 -3.32 -16.59 8.59
C PRO A 11 -3.16 -15.25 7.86
N ARG A 12 -3.42 -15.23 6.54
CA ARG A 12 -3.23 -14.04 5.69
C ARG A 12 -4.08 -12.84 6.12
N ASP A 13 -5.22 -13.12 6.72
CA ASP A 13 -6.20 -12.18 7.30
C ASP A 13 -5.89 -11.81 8.76
N SER A 14 -4.76 -12.27 9.30
CA SER A 14 -4.36 -11.91 10.65
C SER A 14 -4.12 -10.41 10.80
N VAL A 15 -4.64 -9.84 11.89
CA VAL A 15 -4.49 -8.44 12.26
C VAL A 15 -3.02 -8.00 12.31
N THR A 16 -2.11 -8.87 12.75
CA THR A 16 -0.67 -8.58 12.74
C THR A 16 -0.09 -8.54 11.34
N TRP A 17 -0.56 -9.38 10.41
CA TRP A 17 -0.13 -9.29 9.01
C TRP A 17 -0.65 -8.03 8.33
N MET A 18 -1.89 -7.63 8.62
CA MET A 18 -2.45 -6.37 8.12
C MET A 18 -1.73 -5.13 8.67
N ALA A 19 -1.25 -5.18 9.92
CA ALA A 19 -0.50 -4.09 10.52
C ALA A 19 0.91 -3.94 9.94
N VAL A 20 1.56 -5.05 9.58
CA VAL A 20 2.92 -5.05 9.01
C VAL A 20 2.90 -4.84 7.50
N HIS A 21 1.90 -5.40 6.81
CA HIS A 21 1.74 -5.38 5.36
C HIS A 21 0.33 -4.87 4.98
N PRO A 22 0.08 -3.56 5.10
CA PRO A 22 -1.21 -2.98 4.79
C PRO A 22 -1.62 -3.20 3.32
N GLU A 23 -0.68 -3.43 2.40
CA GLU A 23 -0.94 -3.81 1.00
C GLU A 23 -1.70 -5.12 0.84
N ASN A 24 -1.62 -6.03 1.83
CA ASN A 24 -2.32 -7.31 1.81
C ASN A 24 -3.73 -7.23 2.41
N ALA A 25 -4.21 -6.03 2.76
CA ALA A 25 -5.55 -5.85 3.32
C ALA A 25 -6.68 -6.23 2.35
N TRP A 26 -6.41 -6.24 1.04
CA TRP A 26 -7.36 -6.67 0.02
C TRP A 26 -7.06 -8.08 -0.48
N GLY A 27 -8.12 -8.86 -0.65
CA GLY A 27 -8.09 -10.09 -1.42
C GLY A 27 -8.21 -9.80 -2.92
N VAL A 28 -8.11 -10.88 -3.71
CA VAL A 28 -8.21 -10.79 -5.18
C VAL A 28 -9.56 -10.22 -5.62
N GLN A 29 -10.64 -10.57 -4.92
CA GLN A 29 -11.99 -10.12 -5.26
C GLN A 29 -12.12 -8.60 -5.11
N GLU A 30 -11.59 -8.03 -4.03
CA GLU A 30 -11.60 -6.58 -3.77
C GLU A 30 -10.83 -5.83 -4.86
N HIS A 31 -9.66 -6.34 -5.26
CA HIS A 31 -8.89 -5.77 -6.37
C HIS A 31 -9.66 -5.81 -7.71
N LEU A 32 -10.31 -6.94 -8.02
CA LEU A 32 -11.11 -7.08 -9.24
C LEU A 32 -12.34 -6.16 -9.23
N LEU A 33 -13.05 -6.09 -8.10
CA LEU A 33 -14.21 -5.21 -7.94
C LEU A 33 -13.82 -3.74 -8.07
N ALA A 34 -12.70 -3.32 -7.46
CA ALA A 34 -12.19 -1.96 -7.61
C ALA A 34 -11.81 -1.64 -9.07
N THR A 35 -11.23 -2.61 -9.77
CA THR A 35 -10.88 -2.47 -11.19
C THR A 35 -12.12 -2.32 -12.06
N ILE A 36 -13.17 -3.11 -11.80
CA ILE A 36 -14.47 -2.98 -12.48
C ILE A 36 -15.07 -1.59 -12.21
N ALA A 37 -15.13 -1.16 -10.95
CA ALA A 37 -15.69 0.13 -10.57
C ALA A 37 -14.97 1.30 -11.23
N ASP A 38 -13.63 1.28 -11.27
CA ASP A 38 -12.84 2.32 -11.93
C ASP A 38 -13.04 2.36 -13.43
N THR A 39 -13.11 1.18 -14.07
CA THR A 39 -13.40 1.06 -15.49
C THR A 39 -14.77 1.64 -15.83
N LEU A 40 -15.79 1.33 -15.03
CA LEU A 40 -17.15 1.85 -15.23
C LEU A 40 -17.21 3.37 -15.05
N ARG A 41 -16.57 3.92 -14.02
CA ARG A 41 -16.48 5.38 -13.81
C ARG A 41 -15.78 6.06 -14.97
N TRP A 42 -14.68 5.48 -15.45
CA TRP A 42 -13.95 6.00 -16.59
C TRP A 42 -14.79 5.98 -17.86
N LEU A 43 -15.52 4.89 -18.15
CA LEU A 43 -16.41 4.80 -19.31
C LEU A 43 -17.55 5.83 -19.24
N ALA A 44 -18.18 5.98 -18.07
CA ALA A 44 -19.21 6.99 -17.88
C ALA A 44 -18.67 8.41 -18.11
N TRP A 45 -17.48 8.71 -17.57
CA TRP A 45 -16.80 9.98 -17.80
C TRP A 45 -16.44 10.20 -19.27
N ALA A 46 -15.88 9.20 -19.94
CA ALA A 46 -15.44 9.29 -21.35
C ALA A 46 -16.61 9.64 -22.29
N LYS A 47 -17.84 9.25 -21.93
CA LYS A 47 -19.06 9.54 -22.69
C LYS A 47 -19.73 10.88 -22.32
N SER A 48 -19.18 11.62 -21.35
CA SER A 48 -19.70 12.92 -20.90
C SER A 48 -19.06 14.10 -21.65
N GLU A 49 -19.64 15.31 -21.52
CA GLU A 49 -19.01 16.54 -22.01
C GLU A 49 -17.67 16.84 -21.31
N ASP A 50 -17.54 16.47 -20.04
CA ASP A 50 -16.28 16.57 -19.31
C ASP A 50 -15.22 15.64 -19.93
N GLY A 51 -15.61 14.45 -20.39
CA GLY A 51 -14.76 13.53 -21.14
C GLY A 51 -14.27 14.13 -22.46
N LYS A 52 -15.19 14.69 -23.26
CA LYS A 52 -14.87 15.37 -24.53
C LYS A 52 -13.88 16.53 -24.35
N ARG A 53 -13.99 17.25 -23.23
CA ARG A 53 -13.14 18.39 -22.89
C ARG A 53 -11.93 18.02 -22.03
N ASN A 54 -11.74 16.74 -21.75
CA ASN A 54 -10.69 16.20 -20.87
C ASN A 54 -10.61 16.90 -19.49
N ARG A 55 -11.76 17.10 -18.85
CA ARG A 55 -11.88 17.74 -17.52
C ARG A 55 -12.39 16.74 -16.50
N LYS A 56 -12.07 16.95 -15.22
CA LYS A 56 -12.60 16.17 -14.08
C LYS A 56 -12.53 14.64 -14.27
N ARG A 57 -11.42 14.15 -14.83
CA ARG A 57 -11.20 12.72 -15.00
C ARG A 57 -11.30 12.02 -13.63
N PRO A 58 -12.08 10.93 -13.50
CA PRO A 58 -12.23 10.24 -12.24
C PRO A 58 -10.89 9.67 -11.78
N LYS A 59 -10.62 9.79 -10.47
CA LYS A 59 -9.48 9.14 -9.85
C LYS A 59 -9.85 7.69 -9.52
N PRO A 60 -8.92 6.74 -9.74
CA PRO A 60 -9.11 5.36 -9.32
C PRO A 60 -9.34 5.23 -7.81
N ILE A 61 -10.06 4.20 -7.37
CA ILE A 61 -10.22 3.89 -5.93
C ILE A 61 -8.83 3.65 -5.30
N PRO A 62 -8.47 4.26 -4.16
CA PRO A 62 -7.18 3.98 -3.51
C PRO A 62 -7.04 2.49 -3.19
N ARG A 63 -5.99 1.81 -3.67
CA ARG A 63 -5.71 0.43 -3.25
C ARG A 63 -4.87 0.44 -1.97
N PRO A 64 -4.98 -0.59 -1.13
CA PRO A 64 -3.99 -0.81 -0.09
C PRO A 64 -2.61 -0.98 -0.74
N GLY A 65 -1.62 -0.25 -0.22
CA GLY A 65 -0.28 -0.18 -0.83
C GLY A 65 -0.11 0.90 -1.90
N ASP A 66 -1.18 1.51 -2.42
CA ASP A 66 -1.06 2.75 -3.20
C ASP A 66 -0.64 3.86 -2.24
N SER A 67 0.62 4.25 -2.29
CA SER A 67 1.12 5.40 -1.57
C SER A 67 0.46 6.69 -2.06
N GLN A 68 -0.66 7.07 -1.46
CA GLN A 68 -1.15 8.44 -1.57
C GLN A 68 -0.22 9.30 -0.71
N ASP A 69 0.73 9.98 -1.36
CA ASP A 69 1.79 10.81 -0.78
C ASP A 69 2.95 10.08 -0.07
N ASP A 70 3.83 9.45 -0.85
CA ASP A 70 5.20 9.15 -0.42
C ASP A 70 6.11 10.39 -0.37
N ARG A 71 5.61 11.59 -0.69
CA ARG A 71 6.41 12.83 -0.65
C ARG A 71 6.85 13.23 0.77
N GLY A 72 6.22 12.65 1.81
CA GLY A 72 6.57 12.87 3.21
C GLY A 72 7.14 11.65 3.94
N ARG A 73 7.10 10.45 3.35
CA ARG A 73 7.46 9.21 4.08
C ARG A 73 8.95 9.12 4.44
N PHE A 74 9.80 9.83 3.70
CA PHE A 74 11.24 9.93 3.97
C PHE A 74 11.70 11.35 4.32
N SER A 75 10.79 12.33 4.49
CA SER A 75 11.15 13.68 4.89
C SER A 75 11.52 13.69 6.38
N GLY A 76 12.79 13.44 6.68
CA GLY A 76 13.31 13.35 8.05
C GLY A 76 14.03 12.04 8.38
N VAL A 77 14.15 11.12 7.42
CA VAL A 77 15.00 9.93 7.59
C VAL A 77 16.45 10.33 7.33
N GLU A 78 17.25 10.33 8.38
CA GLU A 78 18.69 10.53 8.27
C GLU A 78 19.29 9.36 7.49
N LYS A 79 20.04 9.66 6.41
CA LYS A 79 20.69 8.63 5.60
C LYS A 79 21.87 8.08 6.39
N ALA A 80 21.70 6.94 7.03
CA ALA A 80 22.78 6.22 7.68
C ALA A 80 23.52 5.30 6.69
N ASP A 81 24.82 5.15 6.90
CA ASP A 81 25.63 4.19 6.15
C ASP A 81 25.22 2.75 6.49
N LEU A 82 25.27 1.87 5.48
CA LEU A 82 24.75 0.50 5.59
C LEU A 82 25.47 -0.30 6.70
N ASP A 83 26.76 -0.04 6.90
CA ASP A 83 27.55 -0.73 7.92
C ASP A 83 27.24 -0.23 9.33
N GLU A 84 26.82 1.02 9.48
CA GLU A 84 26.36 1.56 10.75
C GLU A 84 24.97 1.02 11.12
N VAL A 85 24.06 0.94 10.14
CA VAL A 85 22.74 0.32 10.33
C VAL A 85 22.87 -1.14 10.77
N LYS A 86 23.78 -1.91 10.15
CA LYS A 86 24.04 -3.30 10.55
C LYS A 86 24.58 -3.42 11.97
N ARG A 87 25.47 -2.53 12.40
CA ARG A 87 25.99 -2.50 13.79
C ARG A 87 24.88 -2.23 14.79
N LEU A 88 24.05 -1.20 14.53
CA LEU A 88 22.93 -0.84 15.40
C LEU A 88 21.91 -1.98 15.54
N LEU A 89 21.64 -2.70 14.45
CA LEU A 89 20.74 -3.86 14.46
C LEU A 89 21.34 -5.10 15.15
N ALA A 90 22.67 -5.21 15.24
CA ALA A 90 23.37 -6.30 15.90
C ALA A 90 23.51 -6.12 17.42
N LEU A 91 23.27 -4.91 17.94
CA LEU A 91 23.27 -4.68 19.38
C LEU A 91 22.14 -5.47 20.05
N PRO A 92 22.38 -6.07 21.24
CA PRO A 92 21.34 -6.75 21.99
C PRO A 92 20.27 -5.74 22.40
N ARG A 93 19.05 -5.96 21.92
CA ARG A 93 17.89 -5.14 22.29
C ARG A 93 17.63 -5.34 23.77
N ARG A 94 17.75 -4.26 24.55
CA ARG A 94 17.39 -4.23 25.97
C ARG A 94 15.88 -4.33 26.15
#